data_AF-Q47PP4-F1
#
_entry.id   AF-Q47PP4-F1
#
_cell.length_a   1.000
_cell.length_b   1.000
_cell.length_c   1.000
_cell.angle_alpha   90.00
_cell.angle_beta   90.00
_cell.angle_gamma   90.00
#
_symmetry.space_group_name_H-M   'P 1'
#
loop_
_entity.id
_entity.type
_entity.pdbx_description
1 polymer ?
#
loop_
_entity_poly.entity_id
_entity_poly.type
_entity_poly.pdbx_seq_one_letter_code
_entity_poly.pdbx_strand_id
1 'polypeptide(L)'
;MDLALGWLDADWDNGGVLGREACRVPVGLPVSGRGSGAVDGSERSGDALCCLLVNEILECGPHPQGVRPFPDDGRRHLGRLEAVLHRRWPAGTIPSPRILDHMDALSRLPPAIVDRVVEEVNGIYIGEGSVADLNCFNHLRGVSTDPDDPQAPTFDRLAGIYRFGFLVLGSSPHTSVSLVFHEIGHALDVADRMMSETRQWRDLHDACVPHLVEEYWHRRHEWWAECFAITLARKEHVLVTMLGGQVDLAYAIVEYFHTYYGVYGVMA
;
A
#
# COMPACT_ATOMS: atom_id res chain seq x y z
N MET A 1 -29.32 -7.33 3.17
CA MET A 1 -28.40 -8.44 2.88
C MET A 1 -27.04 -7.93 3.26
N ASP A 2 -26.70 -8.14 4.53
CA ASP A 2 -25.57 -7.54 5.23
C ASP A 2 -24.27 -8.27 4.92
N LEU A 3 -23.27 -7.51 4.47
CA LEU A 3 -21.87 -7.87 4.61
C LEU A 3 -21.18 -6.71 5.33
N ALA A 4 -21.46 -6.57 6.63
CA ALA A 4 -20.65 -5.81 7.53
C ALA A 4 -19.37 -6.62 7.81
N LEU A 5 -18.33 -6.41 6.99
CA LEU A 5 -16.98 -6.82 7.36
C LEU A 5 -16.54 -5.84 8.46
N GLY A 6 -16.36 -6.35 9.68
CA GLY A 6 -15.88 -5.57 10.81
C GLY A 6 -14.43 -5.15 10.58
N TRP A 7 -14.14 -3.87 10.78
CA TRP A 7 -12.81 -3.26 10.64
C TRP A 7 -12.34 -2.79 12.01
N LEU A 8 -11.22 -3.32 12.46
CA LEU A 8 -10.35 -2.78 13.50
C LEU A 8 -8.95 -2.99 12.94
N ASP A 9 -8.13 -1.92 12.79
CA ASP A 9 -6.80 -2.05 13.40
C ASP A 9 -5.91 -0.82 13.60
N ALA A 10 -5.37 -0.65 14.81
CA ALA A 10 -4.02 -0.13 15.06
C ALA A 10 -3.64 1.33 14.75
N ASP A 11 -3.61 2.14 15.79
CA ASP A 11 -3.13 3.52 15.80
C ASP A 11 -1.60 3.53 16.08
N TRP A 12 -0.78 3.58 15.02
CA TRP A 12 0.69 3.52 15.13
C TRP A 12 1.40 4.87 15.34
N ASP A 13 0.63 5.96 15.47
CA ASP A 13 1.14 7.34 15.43
C ASP A 13 1.25 8.04 16.81
N ASN A 14 1.60 7.32 17.87
CA ASN A 14 2.07 7.99 19.08
C ASN A 14 3.57 8.25 19.00
N GLY A 15 3.89 9.45 18.51
CA GLY A 15 5.23 10.05 18.51
C GLY A 15 5.93 9.92 19.87
N GLY A 16 6.71 8.86 20.01
CA GLY A 16 7.58 8.60 21.14
C GLY A 16 8.90 8.04 20.61
N VAL A 17 10.00 8.63 21.04
CA VAL A 17 11.37 8.27 20.67
C VAL A 17 11.71 6.86 21.20
N LEU A 18 11.14 5.80 20.62
CA LEU A 18 11.42 4.39 20.94
C LEU A 18 11.23 3.43 19.73
N GLY A 19 11.17 3.95 18.50
CA GLY A 19 10.96 3.16 17.27
C GLY A 19 12.13 2.29 16.81
N ARG A 20 12.94 1.69 17.71
CA ARG A 20 14.03 0.78 17.32
C ARG A 20 14.19 -0.51 18.13
N GLU A 21 13.41 -0.77 19.19
CA GLU A 21 13.68 -1.93 20.06
C GLU A 21 12.59 -3.00 20.16
N ALA A 22 11.43 -2.84 19.52
CA ALA A 22 10.32 -3.78 19.64
C ALA A 22 10.22 -4.78 18.46
N CYS A 23 11.31 -5.49 18.14
CA CYS A 23 11.22 -6.78 17.44
C CYS A 23 12.50 -7.61 17.63
N ARG A 24 12.79 -8.01 18.87
CA ARG A 24 13.75 -9.08 19.15
C ARG A 24 12.99 -10.39 19.30
N VAL A 25 13.00 -11.21 18.25
CA VAL A 25 12.63 -12.63 18.37
C VAL A 25 13.70 -13.33 19.23
N PRO A 26 13.34 -14.13 20.25
CA PRO A 26 14.32 -14.86 21.04
C PRO A 26 14.94 -15.97 20.20
N VAL A 27 16.20 -15.78 19.77
CA VAL A 27 17.00 -16.87 19.20
C VAL A 27 17.53 -17.72 20.36
N GLY A 28 16.78 -18.78 20.69
CA GLY A 28 17.17 -19.75 21.69
C GLY A 28 17.57 -21.08 21.07
N LEU A 29 18.86 -21.26 20.76
CA LEU A 29 19.53 -22.58 20.80
C LEU A 29 20.97 -22.38 21.31
N PRO A 30 21.47 -23.25 22.22
CA PRO A 30 22.72 -22.99 22.91
C PRO A 30 23.92 -23.44 22.08
N VAL A 31 24.89 -22.55 21.86
CA VAL A 31 26.25 -22.95 21.48
C VAL A 31 27.21 -22.29 22.46
N SER A 32 27.81 -23.13 23.30
CA SER A 32 28.91 -22.78 24.19
C SER A 32 30.15 -22.40 23.38
N GLY A 33 30.73 -21.22 23.64
CA GLY A 33 32.06 -20.88 23.12
C GLY A 33 32.45 -19.43 23.39
N ARG A 34 33.42 -19.22 24.27
CA ARG A 34 34.02 -17.92 24.61
C ARG A 34 34.77 -17.33 23.40
N GLY A 35 34.65 -16.01 23.21
CA GLY A 35 35.59 -15.24 22.40
C GLY A 35 35.14 -13.78 22.22
N SER A 36 35.79 -12.85 22.92
CA SER A 36 35.62 -11.40 22.77
C SER A 36 36.01 -10.93 21.36
N GLY A 37 35.22 -10.03 20.79
CA GLY A 37 35.57 -9.25 19.61
C GLY A 37 34.46 -8.26 19.28
N ALA A 38 34.69 -6.97 19.55
CA ALA A 38 33.80 -5.89 19.17
C ALA A 38 33.81 -5.71 17.64
N VAL A 39 32.64 -5.67 17.02
CA VAL A 39 32.45 -5.11 15.67
C VAL A 39 31.12 -4.38 15.62
N ASP A 40 31.22 -3.08 15.41
CA ASP A 40 30.16 -2.13 15.05
C ASP A 40 29.70 -2.41 13.60
N GLY A 41 28.39 -2.47 13.35
CA GLY A 41 27.88 -2.71 12.00
C GLY A 41 26.40 -3.10 11.89
N SER A 42 25.59 -2.13 11.46
CA SER A 42 24.51 -2.32 10.46
C SER A 42 23.36 -3.30 10.78
N GLU A 43 22.34 -2.82 11.50
CA GLU A 43 21.02 -3.47 11.66
C GLU A 43 20.06 -3.30 10.45
N ARG A 44 20.55 -2.90 9.26
CA ARG A 44 19.71 -2.71 8.06
C ARG A 44 19.38 -4.00 7.28
N SER A 45 19.63 -5.18 7.84
CA SER A 45 19.85 -6.38 7.04
C SER A 45 18.80 -7.50 7.16
N GLY A 46 17.88 -7.47 8.12
CA GLY A 46 17.01 -8.64 8.38
C GLY A 46 15.90 -8.86 7.35
N ASP A 47 15.01 -7.88 7.23
CA ASP A 47 13.77 -8.04 6.47
C ASP A 47 13.98 -7.90 4.95
N ALA A 48 14.91 -7.02 4.55
CA ALA A 48 15.29 -6.85 3.15
C ALA A 48 15.97 -8.10 2.56
N LEU A 49 16.66 -8.91 3.38
CA LEU A 49 17.28 -10.15 2.89
C LEU A 49 16.27 -11.27 2.64
N CYS A 50 15.13 -11.30 3.34
CA CYS A 50 14.10 -12.31 3.12
C CYS A 50 13.45 -12.17 1.73
N CYS A 51 13.26 -10.93 1.26
CA CYS A 51 12.76 -10.66 -0.10
C CYS A 51 13.71 -11.13 -1.20
N LEU A 52 15.03 -11.16 -0.95
CA LEU A 52 16.04 -11.44 -1.97
C LEU A 52 16.32 -12.94 -2.18
N LEU A 53 15.82 -13.84 -1.33
CA LEU A 53 16.22 -15.26 -1.32
C LEU A 53 15.13 -16.27 -1.69
N VAL A 54 13.93 -15.84 -2.12
CA VAL A 54 12.79 -16.77 -2.34
C VAL A 54 12.31 -16.83 -3.80
N ASN A 55 12.86 -17.81 -4.51
CA ASN A 55 12.36 -18.48 -5.72
C ASN A 55 12.04 -17.60 -6.97
N GLU A 56 12.97 -17.57 -7.92
CA GLU A 56 12.87 -16.97 -9.27
C GLU A 56 11.74 -17.56 -10.15
N ILE A 57 11.10 -18.66 -9.72
CA ILE A 57 10.28 -19.52 -10.59
C ILE A 57 8.86 -18.96 -10.85
N LEU A 58 8.39 -17.98 -10.07
CA LEU A 58 7.02 -17.46 -10.15
C LEU A 58 6.91 -16.02 -10.70
N GLU A 59 8.01 -15.46 -11.21
CA GLU A 59 8.03 -14.09 -11.71
C GLU A 59 7.94 -14.05 -13.23
N CYS A 60 7.02 -13.23 -13.77
CA CYS A 60 6.95 -12.98 -15.20
C CYS A 60 7.45 -11.57 -15.55
N GLY A 61 8.38 -11.50 -16.50
CA GLY A 61 8.86 -10.24 -17.03
C GLY A 61 7.81 -9.55 -17.92
N PRO A 62 7.92 -8.22 -18.12
CA PRO A 62 7.05 -7.49 -19.02
C PRO A 62 7.22 -7.96 -20.46
N HIS A 63 6.17 -7.78 -21.26
CA HIS A 63 6.29 -7.77 -22.72
C HIS A 63 7.12 -6.57 -23.17
N PRO A 64 7.68 -6.61 -24.39
CA PRO A 64 8.29 -5.42 -24.99
C PRO A 64 7.34 -4.22 -25.00
N GLN A 65 7.90 -3.01 -24.94
CA GLN A 65 7.11 -1.79 -24.95
C GLN A 65 6.20 -1.72 -26.19
N GLY A 66 4.94 -1.33 -25.98
CA GLY A 66 3.93 -1.24 -27.04
C GLY A 66 3.24 -2.57 -27.40
N VAL A 67 3.72 -3.70 -26.87
CA VAL A 67 3.05 -5.00 -27.04
C VAL A 67 1.97 -5.15 -25.98
N ARG A 68 0.74 -5.39 -26.44
CA ARG A 68 -0.39 -5.78 -25.59
C ARG A 68 -1.09 -6.99 -26.20
N PRO A 69 -0.87 -8.20 -25.65
CA PRO A 69 -1.53 -9.39 -26.18
C PRO A 69 -3.04 -9.33 -25.97
N PHE A 70 -3.77 -10.12 -26.77
CA PHE A 70 -5.19 -10.39 -26.56
C PHE A 70 -5.39 -11.90 -26.41
N PRO A 71 -5.92 -12.38 -25.27
CA PRO A 71 -6.33 -11.62 -24.08
C PRO A 71 -5.13 -10.95 -23.35
N ASP A 72 -5.42 -9.91 -22.55
CA ASP A 72 -4.41 -9.28 -21.69
C ASP A 72 -3.94 -10.28 -20.63
N ASP A 73 -2.63 -10.42 -20.48
CA ASP A 73 -1.99 -11.35 -19.54
C ASP A 73 -1.31 -10.63 -18.36
N GLY A 74 -1.58 -9.32 -18.21
CA GLY A 74 -1.04 -8.49 -17.13
C GLY A 74 0.44 -8.15 -17.30
N ARG A 75 1.06 -8.52 -18.42
CA ARG A 75 2.51 -8.30 -18.64
C ARG A 75 2.80 -7.08 -19.49
N ARG A 76 1.84 -6.19 -19.72
CA ARG A 76 2.10 -4.92 -20.41
C ARG A 76 3.23 -4.14 -19.73
N HIS A 77 4.06 -3.48 -20.55
CA HIS A 77 5.16 -2.65 -20.09
C HIS A 77 4.64 -1.30 -19.53
N LEU A 78 5.03 -0.97 -18.30
CA LEU A 78 4.61 0.21 -17.52
C LEU A 78 5.70 1.29 -17.41
N GLY A 79 6.76 1.18 -18.23
CA GLY A 79 7.76 2.23 -18.36
C GLY A 79 8.70 2.24 -17.15
N ARG A 80 8.83 3.37 -16.47
CA ARG A 80 9.75 3.52 -15.32
C ARG A 80 9.37 2.61 -14.14
N LEU A 81 8.10 2.27 -13.98
CA LEU A 81 7.65 1.34 -12.94
C LEU A 81 8.28 -0.05 -13.07
N GLU A 82 8.72 -0.45 -14.26
CA GLU A 82 9.39 -1.75 -14.45
C GLU A 82 10.67 -1.89 -13.63
N ALA A 83 11.27 -0.78 -13.19
CA ALA A 83 12.46 -0.80 -12.33
C ALA A 83 12.19 -1.34 -10.93
N VAL A 84 10.92 -1.31 -10.49
CA VAL A 84 10.51 -1.72 -9.14
C VAL A 84 9.36 -2.74 -9.15
N LEU A 85 8.79 -3.07 -10.30
CA LEU A 85 7.60 -3.91 -10.40
C LEU A 85 7.95 -5.40 -10.54
N HIS A 86 7.41 -6.20 -9.62
CA HIS A 86 7.55 -7.65 -9.56
C HIS A 86 6.19 -8.33 -9.76
N ARG A 87 6.02 -9.00 -10.90
CA ARG A 87 4.77 -9.69 -11.28
C ARG A 87 4.82 -11.15 -10.85
N ARG A 88 4.03 -11.52 -9.85
CA ARG A 88 4.07 -12.82 -9.16
C ARG A 88 3.01 -13.79 -9.69
N TRP A 89 3.13 -14.13 -10.96
CA TRP A 89 2.42 -15.25 -11.60
C TRP A 89 3.27 -15.86 -12.73
N PRO A 90 3.10 -17.16 -13.06
CA PRO A 90 3.90 -17.82 -14.09
C PRO A 90 3.71 -17.18 -15.48
N ALA A 91 4.81 -17.07 -16.24
CA ALA A 91 4.75 -16.67 -17.65
C ALA A 91 3.87 -17.65 -18.46
N GLY A 92 3.04 -17.12 -19.35
CA GLY A 92 2.10 -17.92 -20.15
C GLY A 92 0.78 -18.23 -19.44
N THR A 93 0.57 -17.70 -18.24
CA THR A 93 -0.73 -17.73 -17.55
C THR A 93 -1.38 -16.34 -17.57
N ILE A 94 -2.70 -16.30 -17.42
CA ILE A 94 -3.48 -15.07 -17.28
C ILE A 94 -3.88 -14.98 -15.80
N PRO A 95 -3.51 -13.91 -15.08
CA PRO A 95 -3.88 -13.75 -13.68
C PRO A 95 -5.37 -13.39 -13.55
N SER A 96 -5.86 -13.34 -12.32
CA SER A 96 -7.25 -13.02 -12.03
C SER A 96 -7.62 -11.60 -12.51
N PRO A 97 -8.91 -11.34 -12.78
CA PRO A 97 -9.37 -10.00 -13.20
C PRO A 97 -8.93 -8.88 -12.25
N ARG A 98 -8.87 -9.15 -10.94
CA ARG A 98 -8.42 -8.13 -9.97
C ARG A 98 -6.95 -7.75 -10.16
N ILE A 99 -6.09 -8.70 -10.50
CA ILE A 99 -4.69 -8.42 -10.82
C ILE A 99 -4.59 -7.64 -12.13
N LEU A 100 -5.41 -7.97 -13.13
CA LEU A 100 -5.49 -7.18 -14.35
C LEU A 100 -5.96 -5.74 -14.07
N ASP A 101 -6.93 -5.55 -13.16
CA ASP A 101 -7.40 -4.23 -12.73
C ASP A 101 -6.28 -3.44 -12.01
N HIS A 102 -5.48 -4.09 -11.17
CA HIS A 102 -4.33 -3.47 -10.50
C HIS A 102 -3.26 -3.05 -11.51
N MET A 103 -2.94 -3.94 -12.45
CA MET A 103 -2.07 -3.63 -13.56
C MET A 103 -2.61 -2.42 -14.30
N ASP A 104 -3.91 -2.42 -14.65
CA ASP A 104 -4.67 -1.35 -15.30
C ASP A 104 -4.56 0.00 -14.58
N ALA A 105 -4.72 0.01 -13.26
CA ALA A 105 -4.56 1.21 -12.42
C ALA A 105 -3.14 1.77 -12.53
N LEU A 106 -2.10 0.92 -12.46
CA LEU A 106 -0.71 1.39 -12.52
C LEU A 106 -0.34 2.11 -13.84
N SER A 107 -0.90 1.75 -15.02
CA SER A 107 -0.58 2.54 -16.24
C SER A 107 -1.28 3.89 -16.28
N ARG A 108 -2.27 4.12 -15.41
CA ARG A 108 -3.01 5.38 -15.39
C ARG A 108 -2.36 6.41 -14.48
N LEU A 109 -1.30 6.02 -13.76
CA LEU A 109 -0.56 6.94 -12.90
C LEU A 109 0.05 8.09 -13.73
N PRO A 110 -0.11 9.35 -13.29
CA PRO A 110 0.59 10.48 -13.88
C PRO A 110 2.12 10.29 -13.80
N PRO A 111 2.89 10.74 -14.81
CA PRO A 111 4.35 10.57 -14.83
C PRO A 111 5.06 11.09 -13.57
N ALA A 112 4.63 12.24 -13.03
CA ALA A 112 5.22 12.79 -11.80
C ALA A 112 5.01 11.87 -10.58
N ILE A 113 3.86 11.20 -10.50
CA ILE A 113 3.57 10.22 -9.45
C ILE A 113 4.40 8.95 -9.66
N VAL A 114 4.52 8.48 -10.90
CA VAL A 114 5.40 7.35 -11.23
C VAL A 114 6.84 7.61 -10.78
N ASP A 115 7.36 8.79 -11.11
CA ASP A 115 8.73 9.17 -10.74
C ASP A 115 8.89 9.19 -9.22
N ARG A 116 7.94 9.78 -8.50
CA ARG A 116 7.97 9.85 -7.04
C ARG A 116 7.88 8.47 -6.39
N VAL A 117 7.01 7.59 -6.88
CA VAL A 117 6.86 6.22 -6.39
C VAL A 117 8.16 5.43 -6.61
N VAL A 118 8.76 5.50 -7.80
CA VAL A 118 10.02 4.79 -8.10
C VAL A 118 11.18 5.27 -7.21
N GLU A 119 11.18 6.53 -6.79
CA GLU A 119 12.18 7.06 -5.86
C GLU A 119 11.97 6.61 -4.41
N GLU A 120 10.72 6.41 -3.99
CA GLU A 120 10.37 6.06 -2.61
C GLU A 120 10.46 4.54 -2.35
N VAL A 121 10.07 3.73 -3.33
CA VAL A 121 9.81 2.30 -3.09
C VAL A 121 10.96 1.43 -3.56
N ASN A 122 11.29 0.43 -2.76
CA ASN A 122 12.25 -0.63 -3.09
C ASN A 122 11.65 -1.67 -4.04
N GLY A 123 10.31 -1.83 -4.05
CA GLY A 123 9.63 -2.80 -4.88
C GLY A 123 8.10 -2.73 -4.78
N ILE A 124 7.43 -3.11 -5.86
CA ILE A 124 5.99 -3.26 -5.98
C ILE A 124 5.73 -4.72 -6.37
N TYR A 125 5.21 -5.51 -5.45
CA TYR A 125 4.89 -6.92 -5.66
C TYR A 125 3.40 -7.08 -5.93
N ILE A 126 3.05 -7.70 -7.06
CA ILE A 126 1.64 -7.91 -7.45
C ILE A 126 1.42 -9.37 -7.76
N GLY A 127 0.37 -9.98 -7.22
CA GLY A 127 0.00 -11.36 -7.55
C GLY A 127 -1.20 -11.87 -6.76
N GLU A 128 -1.48 -13.16 -6.88
CA GLU A 128 -2.70 -13.75 -6.32
C GLU A 128 -2.71 -13.83 -4.78
N GLY A 129 -3.91 -13.76 -4.20
CA GLY A 129 -4.16 -13.97 -2.78
C GLY A 129 -4.00 -12.72 -1.92
N SER A 130 -3.63 -12.93 -0.67
CA SER A 130 -3.34 -11.90 0.34
C SER A 130 -1.87 -11.43 0.27
N VAL A 131 -1.54 -10.42 1.07
CA VAL A 131 -0.16 -9.99 1.32
C VAL A 131 0.72 -11.17 1.74
N ALA A 132 0.22 -12.04 2.64
CA ALA A 132 0.99 -13.18 3.13
C ALA A 132 1.13 -14.34 2.10
N ASP A 133 0.34 -14.33 1.02
CA ASP A 133 0.46 -15.29 -0.08
C ASP A 133 1.57 -14.91 -1.07
N LEU A 134 2.00 -13.66 -1.07
CA LEU A 134 3.10 -13.19 -1.91
C LEU A 134 4.44 -13.54 -1.23
N ASN A 135 5.21 -14.43 -1.88
CA ASN A 135 6.35 -15.16 -1.30
C ASN A 135 7.36 -14.36 -0.45
N CYS A 136 7.59 -13.07 -0.75
CA CYS A 136 8.47 -12.21 0.04
C CYS A 136 7.94 -11.91 1.46
N PHE A 137 6.64 -12.10 1.70
CA PHE A 137 5.92 -11.80 2.95
C PHE A 137 5.29 -13.04 3.59
N ASN A 138 5.63 -14.25 3.14
CA ASN A 138 5.09 -15.49 3.72
C ASN A 138 5.42 -15.68 5.21
N HIS A 139 6.48 -15.05 5.70
CA HIS A 139 6.88 -15.04 7.10
C HIS A 139 5.88 -14.26 7.98
N LEU A 140 4.99 -13.45 7.38
CA LEU A 140 3.92 -12.74 8.07
C LEU A 140 2.62 -13.54 8.22
N ARG A 141 2.58 -14.80 7.74
CA ARG A 141 1.40 -15.65 7.94
C ARG A 141 1.11 -15.85 9.43
N GLY A 142 -0.14 -15.61 9.82
CA GLY A 142 -0.60 -15.66 11.20
C GLY A 142 -0.06 -14.53 12.10
N VAL A 143 0.71 -13.58 11.54
CA VAL A 143 1.22 -12.42 12.28
C VAL A 143 0.15 -11.34 12.28
N SER A 144 -0.10 -10.76 13.44
CA SER A 144 -1.00 -9.63 13.62
C SER A 144 -0.46 -8.38 12.92
N THR A 145 -1.31 -7.60 12.28
CA THR A 145 -0.93 -6.28 11.76
C THR A 145 -0.66 -5.29 12.88
N ASP A 146 -1.24 -5.54 14.06
CA ASP A 146 -0.87 -4.89 15.31
C ASP A 146 -0.72 -5.87 16.48
N PRO A 147 0.49 -6.03 17.05
CA PRO A 147 0.70 -6.87 18.21
C PRO A 147 0.04 -6.32 19.49
N ASP A 148 -0.26 -5.03 19.55
CA ASP A 148 -0.86 -4.36 20.70
C ASP A 148 -2.41 -4.27 20.62
N ASP A 149 -3.01 -4.52 19.45
CA ASP A 149 -4.46 -4.65 19.24
C ASP A 149 -4.86 -6.13 19.04
N PRO A 150 -5.52 -6.78 20.02
CA PRO A 150 -5.96 -8.18 19.87
C PRO A 150 -7.05 -8.41 18.83
N GLN A 151 -7.72 -7.36 18.34
CA GLN A 151 -8.73 -7.44 17.29
C GLN A 151 -8.16 -7.25 15.88
N ALA A 152 -6.86 -7.04 15.82
CA ALA A 152 -6.14 -6.91 14.59
C ALA A 152 -6.34 -8.03 13.59
N PRO A 153 -6.64 -7.74 12.32
CA PRO A 153 -6.41 -8.71 11.26
C PRO A 153 -4.98 -9.22 11.27
N THR A 154 -4.82 -10.42 10.72
CA THR A 154 -3.49 -10.91 10.35
C THR A 154 -3.17 -10.49 8.92
N PHE A 155 -1.89 -10.49 8.56
CA PHE A 155 -1.46 -10.21 7.18
C PHE A 155 -2.08 -11.16 6.14
N ASP A 156 -2.58 -12.33 6.54
CA ASP A 156 -3.33 -13.26 5.68
C ASP A 156 -4.67 -12.69 5.17
N ARG A 157 -5.19 -11.65 5.83
CA ARG A 157 -6.46 -11.01 5.46
C ARG A 157 -6.25 -9.75 4.63
N LEU A 158 -5.04 -9.22 4.60
CA LEU A 158 -4.76 -7.98 3.87
C LEU A 158 -4.69 -8.24 2.37
N ALA A 159 -5.45 -7.45 1.62
CA ALA A 159 -5.37 -7.44 0.17
C ALA A 159 -4.16 -6.66 -0.33
N GLY A 160 -3.71 -5.64 0.39
CA GLY A 160 -2.50 -4.89 0.07
C GLY A 160 -1.90 -4.23 1.28
N ILE A 161 -0.66 -3.75 1.11
CA ILE A 161 0.04 -2.94 2.10
C ILE A 161 1.17 -2.15 1.46
N TYR A 162 1.41 -0.93 1.96
CA TYR A 162 2.69 -0.25 1.88
C TYR A 162 3.45 -0.37 3.21
N ARG A 163 4.61 -1.04 3.22
CA ARG A 163 5.45 -1.14 4.41
C ARG A 163 6.92 -1.33 4.08
N PHE A 164 7.80 -0.67 4.85
CA PHE A 164 9.26 -0.79 4.71
C PHE A 164 9.77 -0.48 3.28
N GLY A 165 9.11 0.44 2.58
CA GLY A 165 9.40 0.79 1.20
C GLY A 165 8.91 -0.23 0.18
N PHE A 166 8.05 -1.18 0.54
CA PHE A 166 7.47 -2.14 -0.39
C PHE A 166 5.96 -1.95 -0.49
N LEU A 167 5.45 -1.92 -1.73
CA LEU A 167 4.03 -2.10 -1.99
C LEU A 167 3.77 -3.56 -2.31
N VAL A 168 2.75 -4.12 -1.70
CA VAL A 168 2.32 -5.50 -1.91
C VAL A 168 0.85 -5.47 -2.25
N LEU A 169 0.47 -6.05 -3.39
CA LEU A 169 -0.85 -5.93 -3.99
C LEU A 169 -1.37 -7.31 -4.38
N GLY A 170 -2.26 -7.84 -3.56
CA GLY A 170 -2.94 -9.11 -3.70
C GLY A 170 -4.25 -9.05 -4.48
N SER A 171 -4.83 -10.22 -4.77
CA SER A 171 -6.16 -10.37 -5.38
C SER A 171 -7.30 -10.55 -4.36
N SER A 172 -7.01 -10.59 -3.06
CA SER A 172 -8.01 -10.66 -2.00
C SER A 172 -8.98 -9.45 -2.03
N PRO A 173 -10.23 -9.61 -1.55
CA PRO A 173 -11.19 -8.51 -1.48
C PRO A 173 -10.72 -7.35 -0.59
N HIS A 174 -11.10 -6.12 -0.96
CA HIS A 174 -10.85 -4.88 -0.23
C HIS A 174 -12.01 -3.89 -0.44
N THR A 175 -12.09 -2.86 0.39
CA THR A 175 -13.12 -1.80 0.36
C THR A 175 -12.71 -0.55 -0.41
N SER A 176 -11.40 -0.30 -0.56
CA SER A 176 -10.90 0.88 -1.29
C SER A 176 -11.42 0.93 -2.72
N VAL A 177 -11.63 2.14 -3.27
CA VAL A 177 -12.04 2.33 -4.67
C VAL A 177 -10.99 1.82 -5.66
N SER A 178 -9.73 1.80 -5.23
CA SER A 178 -8.59 1.25 -5.95
C SER A 178 -7.47 0.96 -4.95
N LEU A 179 -7.24 -0.33 -4.66
CA LEU A 179 -6.15 -0.75 -3.77
C LEU A 179 -4.80 -0.18 -4.20
N VAL A 180 -4.50 -0.20 -5.50
CA VAL A 180 -3.26 0.35 -6.06
C VAL A 180 -3.08 1.82 -5.69
N PHE A 181 -4.09 2.65 -5.92
CA PHE A 181 -3.96 4.07 -5.65
C PHE A 181 -3.94 4.36 -4.15
N HIS A 182 -4.65 3.57 -3.35
CA HIS A 182 -4.63 3.68 -1.89
C HIS A 182 -3.24 3.39 -1.32
N GLU A 183 -2.62 2.25 -1.70
CA GLU A 183 -1.27 1.93 -1.20
C GLU A 183 -0.20 2.89 -1.74
N ILE A 184 -0.37 3.41 -2.96
CA ILE A 184 0.47 4.51 -3.46
C ILE A 184 0.24 5.78 -2.64
N GLY A 185 -0.99 6.03 -2.20
CA GLY A 185 -1.31 7.11 -1.27
C GLY A 185 -0.45 7.02 -0.01
N HIS A 186 -0.44 5.87 0.66
CA HIS A 186 0.43 5.64 1.82
C HIS A 186 1.92 5.87 1.52
N ALA A 187 2.39 5.40 0.36
CA ALA A 187 3.77 5.63 -0.05
C ALA A 187 4.10 7.13 -0.23
N LEU A 188 3.23 7.88 -0.90
CA LEU A 188 3.43 9.31 -1.12
C LEU A 188 3.30 10.12 0.16
N ASP A 189 2.39 9.73 1.05
CA ASP A 189 2.21 10.38 2.35
C ASP A 189 3.52 10.38 3.14
N VAL A 190 4.16 9.20 3.25
CA VAL A 190 5.47 9.05 3.90
C VAL A 190 6.56 9.80 3.14
N ALA A 191 6.63 9.61 1.82
CA ALA A 191 7.66 10.23 0.98
C ALA A 191 7.68 11.76 1.15
N ASP A 192 6.49 12.36 1.20
CA ASP A 192 6.28 13.80 1.26
C ASP A 192 6.14 14.33 2.69
N ARG A 193 6.77 13.62 3.65
CA ARG A 193 6.94 14.02 5.05
C ARG A 193 5.65 14.04 5.84
N MET A 194 4.83 13.00 5.69
CA MET A 194 3.56 12.80 6.38
C MET A 194 2.59 13.94 6.08
N MET A 195 2.17 14.04 4.81
CA MET A 195 1.20 15.01 4.35
C MET A 195 -0.15 14.91 5.08
N SER A 196 -0.56 13.70 5.48
CA SER A 196 -1.72 13.42 6.34
C SER A 196 -1.58 14.01 7.76
N GLU A 197 -0.36 14.35 8.17
CA GLU A 197 -0.05 14.99 9.44
C GLU A 197 0.26 16.49 9.30
N THR A 198 0.05 17.08 8.14
CA THR A 198 0.14 18.53 8.01
C THR A 198 -1.06 19.20 8.68
N ARG A 199 -0.86 20.41 9.21
CA ARG A 199 -1.96 21.17 9.82
C ARG A 199 -3.14 21.35 8.86
N GLN A 200 -2.87 21.65 7.59
CA GLN A 200 -3.91 21.84 6.58
C GLN A 200 -4.77 20.58 6.42
N TRP A 201 -4.15 19.39 6.34
CA TRP A 201 -4.91 18.16 6.24
C TRP A 201 -5.66 17.82 7.53
N ARG A 202 -5.04 18.02 8.71
CA ARG A 202 -5.72 17.80 9.99
C ARG A 202 -7.00 18.62 10.10
N ASP A 203 -6.92 19.92 9.80
CA ASP A 203 -8.07 20.81 9.84
C ASP A 203 -9.18 20.35 8.85
N LEU A 204 -8.80 19.82 7.68
CA LEU A 204 -9.74 19.29 6.69
C LEU A 204 -10.35 17.94 7.11
N HIS A 205 -9.55 17.03 7.67
CA HIS A 205 -10.00 15.73 8.18
C HIS A 205 -10.93 15.90 9.37
N ASP A 206 -10.61 16.78 10.32
CA ASP A 206 -11.47 17.09 11.47
C ASP A 206 -12.86 17.57 11.03
N ALA A 207 -12.94 18.31 9.92
CA ALA A 207 -14.21 18.71 9.31
C ALA A 207 -14.97 17.56 8.64
N CYS A 208 -14.28 16.51 8.20
CA CYS A 208 -14.87 15.32 7.58
C CYS A 208 -15.40 14.32 8.62
N VAL A 209 -14.70 14.12 9.74
CA VAL A 209 -15.00 13.10 10.76
C VAL A 209 -16.48 13.02 11.17
N PRO A 210 -17.21 14.13 11.43
CA PRO A 210 -18.63 14.07 11.79
C PRO A 210 -19.55 13.46 10.72
N HIS A 211 -19.07 13.33 9.48
CA HIS A 211 -19.84 12.82 8.34
C HIS A 211 -19.44 11.40 7.94
N LEU A 212 -18.30 10.89 8.44
CA LEU A 212 -17.78 9.58 8.12
C LEU A 212 -18.46 8.50 8.96
N VAL A 213 -19.21 7.61 8.31
CA VAL A 213 -19.98 6.55 8.96
C VAL A 213 -19.09 5.44 9.51
N GLU A 214 -18.02 5.08 8.80
CA GLU A 214 -17.11 4.01 9.21
C GLU A 214 -15.93 4.60 10.00
N GLU A 215 -15.69 4.08 11.22
CA GLU A 215 -14.61 4.52 12.11
C GLU A 215 -13.22 4.35 11.49
N TYR A 216 -13.07 3.43 10.52
CA TYR A 216 -11.82 3.25 9.77
C TYR A 216 -11.33 4.57 9.14
N TRP A 217 -12.24 5.37 8.60
CA TRP A 217 -11.92 6.67 7.99
C TRP A 217 -11.67 7.79 9.01
N HIS A 218 -11.86 7.53 10.30
CA HIS A 218 -11.46 8.49 11.35
C HIS A 218 -9.94 8.48 11.55
N ARG A 219 -9.22 7.54 10.94
CA ARG A 219 -7.76 7.54 10.89
C ARG A 219 -7.29 8.44 9.76
N ARG A 220 -6.45 9.42 10.10
CA ARG A 220 -6.02 10.47 9.18
C ARG A 220 -5.27 9.94 7.96
N HIS A 221 -4.30 9.05 8.16
CA HIS A 221 -3.50 8.48 7.08
C HIS A 221 -4.35 7.59 6.16
N GLU A 222 -5.25 6.76 6.72
CA GLU A 222 -6.18 5.95 5.93
C GLU A 222 -7.15 6.80 5.09
N TRP A 223 -7.72 7.85 5.70
CA TRP A 223 -8.59 8.77 4.98
C TRP A 223 -7.83 9.55 3.90
N TRP A 224 -6.59 9.95 4.17
CA TRP A 224 -5.73 10.61 3.20
C TRP A 224 -5.47 9.72 1.99
N ALA A 225 -5.05 8.47 2.22
CA ALA A 225 -4.77 7.50 1.17
C ALA A 225 -6.01 7.18 0.33
N GLU A 226 -7.17 7.02 0.96
CA GLU A 226 -8.41 6.76 0.23
C GLU A 226 -8.90 7.98 -0.54
N CYS A 227 -8.81 9.19 0.02
CA CYS A 227 -9.13 10.40 -0.71
C CYS A 227 -8.23 10.60 -1.93
N PHE A 228 -6.92 10.34 -1.79
CA PHE A 228 -5.99 10.33 -2.90
C PHE A 228 -6.44 9.32 -3.97
N ALA A 229 -6.79 8.10 -3.57
CA ALA A 229 -7.27 7.06 -4.47
C ALA A 229 -8.55 7.46 -5.21
N ILE A 230 -9.51 8.09 -4.51
CA ILE A 230 -10.76 8.59 -5.07
C ILE A 230 -10.51 9.68 -6.10
N THR A 231 -9.70 10.69 -5.77
CA THR A 231 -9.38 11.80 -6.66
C THR A 231 -8.64 11.30 -7.91
N LEU A 232 -7.66 10.40 -7.74
CA LEU A 232 -6.90 9.83 -8.85
C LEU A 232 -7.75 8.91 -9.75
N ALA A 233 -8.68 8.17 -9.16
CA ALA A 233 -9.64 7.35 -9.90
C ALA A 233 -10.75 8.17 -10.58
N ARG A 234 -10.85 9.47 -10.32
CA ARG A 234 -11.93 10.36 -10.79
C ARG A 234 -13.31 9.84 -10.39
N LYS A 235 -13.45 9.53 -9.09
CA LYS A 235 -14.66 9.01 -8.47
C LYS A 235 -15.19 9.96 -7.39
N GLU A 236 -15.21 11.26 -7.66
CA GLU A 236 -15.57 12.33 -6.72
C GLU A 236 -16.98 12.12 -6.12
N HIS A 237 -17.91 11.51 -6.87
CA HIS A 237 -19.24 11.14 -6.37
C HIS A 237 -19.19 10.15 -5.19
N VAL A 238 -18.17 9.28 -5.11
CA VAL A 238 -17.95 8.39 -3.97
C VAL A 238 -17.58 9.22 -2.74
N LEU A 239 -16.72 10.24 -2.90
CA LEU A 239 -16.35 11.15 -1.81
C LEU A 239 -17.57 11.87 -1.24
N VAL A 240 -18.42 12.43 -2.13
CA VAL A 240 -19.69 13.06 -1.73
C VAL A 240 -20.59 12.09 -0.96
N THR A 241 -20.65 10.83 -1.41
CA THR A 241 -21.44 9.79 -0.74
C THR A 241 -20.89 9.45 0.65
N MET A 242 -19.57 9.27 0.76
CA MET A 242 -18.88 8.96 2.03
C MET A 242 -18.99 10.11 3.04
N LEU A 243 -19.07 11.35 2.57
CA LEU A 243 -19.25 12.55 3.38
C LEU A 243 -20.73 12.94 3.58
N GLY A 244 -21.67 12.00 3.39
CA GLY A 244 -23.09 12.23 3.68
C GLY A 244 -23.74 13.34 2.84
N GLY A 245 -23.23 13.58 1.63
CA GLY A 245 -23.72 14.62 0.72
C GLY A 245 -23.03 15.98 0.87
N GLN A 246 -21.96 16.10 1.67
CA GLN A 246 -21.21 17.35 1.83
C GLN A 246 -20.32 17.66 0.63
N VAL A 247 -20.93 18.26 -0.39
CA VAL A 247 -20.30 18.59 -1.67
C VAL A 247 -19.10 19.53 -1.50
N ASP A 248 -19.21 20.56 -0.67
CA ASP A 248 -18.12 21.54 -0.47
C ASP A 248 -16.88 20.91 0.17
N LEU A 249 -17.06 19.99 1.14
CA LEU A 249 -15.95 19.24 1.74
C LEU A 249 -15.30 18.30 0.72
N ALA A 250 -16.10 17.61 -0.09
CA ALA A 250 -15.58 16.76 -1.16
C ALA A 250 -14.73 17.57 -2.16
N TYR A 251 -15.17 18.77 -2.55
CA TYR A 251 -14.40 19.65 -3.41
C TYR A 251 -13.10 20.15 -2.75
N ALA A 252 -13.13 20.51 -1.47
CA ALA A 252 -11.93 20.94 -0.75
C ALA A 252 -10.84 19.84 -0.72
N ILE A 253 -11.24 18.58 -0.58
CA ILE A 253 -10.34 17.42 -0.66
C ILE A 253 -9.78 17.26 -2.07
N VAL A 254 -10.62 17.32 -3.10
CA VAL A 254 -10.16 17.21 -4.50
C VAL A 254 -9.18 18.33 -4.83
N GLU A 255 -9.47 19.57 -4.43
CA GLU A 255 -8.59 20.72 -4.59
C GLU A 255 -7.26 20.56 -3.85
N TYR A 256 -7.27 19.97 -2.65
CA TYR A 256 -6.06 19.64 -1.91
C TYR A 256 -5.13 18.76 -2.76
N PHE A 257 -5.61 17.64 -3.29
CA PHE A 257 -4.79 16.74 -4.12
C PHE A 257 -4.44 17.34 -5.48
N HIS A 258 -5.29 18.18 -6.07
CA HIS A 258 -4.93 18.94 -7.27
C HIS A 258 -3.73 19.85 -7.02
N THR A 259 -3.73 20.55 -5.89
CA THR A 259 -2.70 21.53 -5.54
C THR A 259 -1.35 20.87 -5.32
N TYR A 260 -1.31 19.74 -4.61
CA TYR A 260 -0.06 19.09 -4.23
C TYR A 260 0.44 18.05 -5.23
N TYR A 261 -0.46 17.37 -5.95
CA TYR A 261 -0.12 16.22 -6.77
C TYR A 261 -0.52 16.36 -8.25
N GLY A 262 -1.15 17.48 -8.64
CA GLY A 262 -1.54 17.73 -10.03
C GLY A 262 -2.51 16.69 -10.59
N VAL A 263 -3.30 16.04 -9.72
CA VAL A 263 -4.22 14.98 -10.10
C VAL A 263 -5.47 15.59 -10.72
N TYR A 264 -5.43 16.05 -11.96
CA TYR A 264 -6.56 16.80 -12.54
C TYR A 264 -7.84 15.95 -12.70
N GLY A 265 -8.83 16.23 -11.86
CA GLY A 265 -10.24 16.06 -12.18
C GLY A 265 -10.74 17.30 -12.93
N VAL A 266 -11.00 17.19 -14.23
CA VAL A 266 -11.82 18.19 -14.93
C VAL A 266 -13.26 17.73 -14.76
N MET A 267 -14.01 18.37 -13.86
CA MET A 267 -15.47 18.23 -13.84
C MET A 267 -16.07 19.32 -14.73
N ALA A 268 -16.77 18.87 -15.77
CA ALA A 268 -17.72 19.66 -16.55
C ALA A 268 -19.12 19.45 -15.98
#